data_AF-A0A380D5U9-F1
#
_entry.id   AF-A0A380D5U9-F1
#
_cell.length_a   1.000
_cell.length_b   1.000
_cell.length_c   1.000
_cell.angle_alpha   90.00
_cell.angle_beta   90.00
_cell.angle_gamma   90.00
#
_symmetry.space_group_name_H-M   'P 1'
#
loop_
_entity.id
_entity.type
_entity.pdbx_description
1 polymer ?
#
loop_
_entity_poly.entity_id
_entity_poly.type
_entity_poly.pdbx_seq_one_letter_code
_entity_poly.pdbx_strand_id
1 'polypeptide(L)'
;MQREKTPEWREKQKSSRGIRRGQRYRLVFQFPIRERYIARLRNRVENRLWHSLAACIDDSQTQQLLDLLSVPAGSRYSLLDQLRAGPTKVNATSLVQAIGRLQTIRSLGVTLPAITPVSDIRIAAMARYASTAKITALQRLPEKRKLATLVAFSCCMEATAQDDALELLEALLRDLFNEAVQADKRNRQRTLKDLDRAAEILAKACRMLLDDKLSDTDVRDSIFNIIPEDVLTHAVNRLAP
;
A
#
# COMPACT_ATOMS: atom_id res chain seq x y z
N MET A 1 -81.46 -3.32 -30.61
CA MET A 1 -81.87 -4.29 -29.58
C MET A 1 -80.98 -5.52 -29.70
N GLN A 2 -80.19 -5.76 -28.65
CA GLN A 2 -79.34 -6.93 -28.37
C GLN A 2 -78.31 -7.39 -29.42
N ARG A 3 -77.07 -6.95 -29.20
CA ARG A 3 -75.85 -7.74 -29.39
C ARG A 3 -75.03 -7.57 -28.13
N GLU A 4 -74.48 -8.65 -27.58
CA GLU A 4 -73.12 -8.59 -27.04
C GLU A 4 -72.52 -9.98 -26.90
N LYS A 5 -71.20 -10.00 -27.11
CA LYS A 5 -70.36 -11.16 -27.36
C LYS A 5 -69.40 -11.32 -26.19
N THR A 6 -69.02 -12.58 -25.96
CA THR A 6 -67.70 -13.06 -25.47
C THR A 6 -67.38 -12.89 -23.96
N PRO A 7 -66.33 -13.56 -23.43
CA PRO A 7 -66.10 -15.02 -23.36
C PRO A 7 -65.40 -15.45 -22.04
N GLU A 8 -65.47 -16.69 -21.50
CA GLU A 8 -64.45 -17.12 -20.49
C GLU A 8 -64.09 -18.63 -20.42
N TRP A 9 -62.91 -18.96 -20.98
CA TRP A 9 -61.72 -19.56 -20.33
C TRP A 9 -61.77 -20.75 -19.34
N ARG A 10 -62.69 -21.71 -19.39
CA ARG A 10 -62.49 -22.98 -18.64
C ARG A 10 -62.82 -24.24 -19.42
N GLU A 11 -61.84 -24.73 -20.16
CA GLU A 11 -61.64 -26.17 -20.29
C GLU A 11 -60.19 -26.48 -20.68
N LYS A 12 -59.32 -26.27 -19.69
CA LYS A 12 -57.95 -26.77 -19.72
C LYS A 12 -57.91 -28.12 -19.01
N GLN A 13 -57.31 -29.09 -19.69
CA GLN A 13 -56.65 -30.30 -19.18
C GLN A 13 -57.52 -31.54 -18.90
N LYS A 14 -57.45 -32.49 -19.84
CA LYS A 14 -56.90 -33.86 -19.62
C LYS A 14 -56.89 -34.61 -20.95
N SER A 15 -55.71 -34.90 -21.48
CA SER A 15 -55.23 -36.28 -21.77
C SER A 15 -54.79 -36.35 -23.24
N SER A 16 -53.54 -36.00 -23.53
CA SER A 16 -52.48 -36.98 -23.80
C SER A 16 -52.91 -38.16 -24.68
N ARG A 17 -52.46 -38.15 -25.94
CA ARG A 17 -51.66 -39.24 -26.55
C ARG A 17 -51.37 -38.94 -28.04
N GLY A 18 -50.11 -38.59 -28.30
CA GLY A 18 -49.36 -39.28 -29.35
C GLY A 18 -49.19 -38.60 -30.70
N ILE A 19 -47.90 -38.56 -31.10
CA ILE A 19 -47.35 -38.95 -32.40
C ILE A 19 -46.64 -37.81 -33.19
N ARG A 20 -45.31 -38.00 -33.32
CA ARG A 20 -44.27 -37.40 -34.21
C ARG A 20 -43.75 -36.01 -33.80
N ARG A 21 -42.63 -35.89 -33.09
CA ARG A 21 -41.23 -36.13 -33.53
C ARG A 21 -40.99 -35.77 -34.99
N GLY A 22 -40.45 -34.57 -35.21
CA GLY A 22 -39.79 -34.22 -36.46
C GLY A 22 -39.91 -32.75 -36.81
N GLN A 23 -39.21 -31.87 -36.07
CA GLN A 23 -38.67 -30.58 -36.54
C GLN A 23 -38.18 -29.78 -35.33
N ARG A 24 -37.00 -30.12 -34.80
CA ARG A 24 -36.28 -29.20 -33.90
C ARG A 24 -34.77 -29.47 -33.81
N TYR A 25 -34.17 -29.91 -34.91
CA TYR A 25 -32.72 -29.97 -35.05
C TYR A 25 -32.32 -29.41 -36.41
N ARG A 26 -32.27 -28.08 -36.51
CA ARG A 26 -31.48 -27.42 -37.56
C ARG A 26 -30.98 -26.06 -37.09
N LEU A 27 -30.23 -26.06 -35.99
CA LEU A 27 -29.19 -25.07 -35.70
C LEU A 27 -28.08 -25.77 -34.89
N VAL A 28 -27.48 -26.81 -35.47
CA VAL A 28 -26.24 -27.39 -34.94
C VAL A 28 -25.08 -26.62 -35.58
N PHE A 29 -24.53 -25.70 -34.79
CA PHE A 29 -23.10 -25.42 -34.67
C PHE A 29 -22.26 -25.35 -35.95
N GLN A 30 -22.24 -24.18 -36.60
CA GLN A 30 -21.17 -23.80 -37.55
C GLN A 30 -20.13 -22.84 -36.93
N PHE A 31 -20.23 -22.55 -35.63
CA PHE A 31 -19.28 -21.72 -34.87
C PHE A 31 -18.10 -22.42 -34.15
N PRO A 32 -18.00 -23.76 -33.99
CA PRO A 32 -16.96 -24.33 -33.13
C PRO A 32 -15.55 -24.33 -33.77
N ILE A 33 -15.42 -24.19 -35.10
CA ILE A 33 -14.10 -24.33 -35.76
C ILE A 33 -13.22 -23.10 -35.53
N ARG A 34 -13.78 -21.89 -35.66
CA ARG A 34 -13.04 -20.64 -35.41
C ARG A 34 -12.68 -20.50 -33.93
N GLU A 35 -13.62 -20.80 -33.03
CA GLU A 35 -13.39 -20.79 -31.59
C GLU A 35 -12.33 -21.81 -31.17
N ARG A 36 -12.38 -23.04 -31.69
CA ARG A 36 -11.35 -24.06 -31.44
C ARG A 36 -10.00 -23.65 -32.01
N TYR A 37 -9.95 -22.99 -33.17
CA TYR A 37 -8.70 -22.48 -33.74
C TYR A 37 -8.10 -21.37 -32.87
N ILE A 38 -8.91 -20.40 -32.44
CA ILE A 38 -8.48 -19.33 -31.52
C ILE A 38 -7.99 -19.91 -30.20
N ALA A 39 -8.71 -20.89 -29.62
CA ALA A 39 -8.30 -21.57 -28.39
C ALA A 39 -6.95 -22.30 -28.55
N ARG A 40 -6.76 -23.04 -29.65
CA ARG A 40 -5.46 -23.69 -29.95
C ARG A 40 -4.33 -22.70 -30.12
N LEU A 41 -4.59 -21.58 -30.81
CA LEU A 41 -3.60 -20.52 -31.00
C LEU A 41 -3.22 -19.89 -29.66
N ARG A 42 -4.20 -19.56 -28.81
CA ARG A 42 -3.96 -19.06 -27.44
C ARG A 42 -3.09 -20.02 -26.63
N ASN A 43 -3.46 -21.31 -26.58
CA ASN A 43 -2.67 -22.33 -25.89
C ASN A 43 -1.23 -22.43 -26.44
N ARG A 44 -1.05 -22.35 -27.76
CA ARG A 44 0.29 -22.39 -28.37
C ARG A 44 1.13 -21.18 -27.98
N VAL A 45 0.54 -19.98 -27.96
CA VAL A 45 1.25 -18.76 -27.54
C VAL A 45 1.56 -18.80 -26.04
N GLU A 46 0.63 -19.25 -25.21
CA GLU A 46 0.84 -19.43 -23.77
C GLU A 46 1.96 -20.44 -23.48
N ASN A 47 1.95 -21.58 -24.15
CA ASN A 47 3.04 -22.55 -24.01
C ASN A 47 4.39 -21.94 -24.44
N ARG A 48 4.46 -21.24 -25.56
CA ARG A 48 5.69 -20.56 -26.00
C ARG A 48 6.18 -19.55 -24.96
N LEU A 49 5.27 -18.77 -24.38
CA LEU A 49 5.56 -17.83 -23.30
C LEU A 49 6.14 -18.54 -22.07
N TRP A 50 5.52 -19.64 -21.64
CA TRP A 50 6.03 -20.38 -20.47
C TRP A 50 7.42 -20.95 -20.71
N HIS A 51 7.68 -21.44 -21.91
CA HIS A 51 9.01 -21.95 -22.26
C HIS A 51 10.04 -20.84 -22.34
N SER A 52 9.70 -19.67 -22.92
CA SER A 52 10.64 -18.56 -22.99
C SER A 52 11.00 -18.05 -21.60
N LEU A 53 10.00 -17.83 -20.73
CA LEU A 53 10.25 -17.36 -19.36
C LEU A 53 11.02 -18.37 -18.52
N ALA A 54 10.68 -19.66 -18.63
CA ALA A 54 11.39 -20.72 -17.90
C ALA A 54 12.81 -20.97 -18.44
N ALA A 55 13.15 -20.49 -19.64
CA ALA A 55 14.51 -20.57 -20.20
C ALA A 55 15.39 -19.37 -19.80
N CYS A 56 14.82 -18.35 -19.15
CA CYS A 56 15.56 -17.17 -18.69
C CYS A 56 16.26 -17.39 -17.34
N ILE A 57 15.98 -18.49 -16.66
CA ILE A 57 16.46 -18.80 -15.32
C ILE A 57 17.42 -19.97 -15.35
N ASP A 58 18.43 -19.94 -14.49
CA ASP A 58 19.33 -21.07 -14.28
C ASP A 58 18.72 -22.12 -13.32
N ASP A 59 19.41 -23.24 -13.14
CA ASP A 59 18.94 -24.33 -12.28
C ASP A 59 18.88 -23.92 -10.80
N SER A 60 19.75 -23.01 -10.36
CA SER A 60 19.79 -22.51 -8.97
C SER A 60 18.59 -21.60 -8.68
N GLN A 61 18.28 -20.69 -9.58
CA GLN A 61 17.12 -19.81 -9.56
C GLN A 61 15.83 -20.63 -9.68
N THR A 62 15.84 -21.68 -10.48
CA THR A 62 14.72 -22.62 -10.58
C THR A 62 14.41 -23.23 -9.22
N GLN A 63 15.42 -23.71 -8.50
CA GLN A 63 15.25 -24.25 -7.15
C GLN A 63 14.77 -23.17 -6.18
N GLN A 64 15.42 -22.00 -6.14
CA GLN A 64 15.02 -20.89 -5.27
C GLN A 64 13.55 -20.48 -5.48
N LEU A 65 13.10 -20.37 -6.73
CA LEU A 65 11.72 -20.03 -7.06
C LEU A 65 10.74 -21.12 -6.62
N LEU A 66 11.09 -22.40 -6.80
CA LEU A 66 10.25 -23.50 -6.33
C LEU A 66 10.19 -23.56 -4.80
N ASP A 67 11.29 -23.27 -4.12
CA ASP A 67 11.38 -23.18 -2.66
C ASP A 67 10.48 -22.08 -2.10
N LEU A 68 10.14 -21.05 -2.89
CA LEU A 68 9.15 -20.06 -2.49
C LEU A 68 7.78 -20.68 -2.15
N LEU A 69 7.43 -21.79 -2.80
CA LEU A 69 6.18 -22.52 -2.56
C LEU A 69 6.25 -23.45 -1.36
N SER A 70 7.42 -23.63 -0.76
CA SER A 70 7.62 -24.45 0.43
C SER A 70 7.36 -23.64 1.71
N VAL A 71 7.03 -24.35 2.79
CA VAL A 71 6.87 -23.74 4.12
C VAL A 71 8.13 -24.06 4.92
N PRO A 72 8.93 -23.05 5.30
CA PRO A 72 10.13 -23.29 6.09
C PRO A 72 9.79 -23.81 7.49
N ALA A 73 10.70 -24.60 8.07
CA ALA A 73 10.50 -25.19 9.40
C ALA A 73 10.25 -24.10 10.45
N GLY A 74 9.16 -24.27 11.22
CA GLY A 74 8.75 -23.30 12.25
C GLY A 74 7.90 -22.12 11.74
N SER A 75 7.68 -22.00 10.42
CA SER A 75 6.76 -21.00 9.86
C SER A 75 5.37 -21.59 9.59
N ARG A 76 4.34 -20.76 9.71
CA ARG A 76 2.98 -21.08 9.25
C ARG A 76 2.73 -20.67 7.79
N TYR A 77 3.59 -19.83 7.24
CA TYR A 77 3.45 -19.22 5.92
C TYR A 77 4.61 -19.59 5.02
N SER A 78 4.33 -19.77 3.73
CA SER A 78 5.39 -19.97 2.74
C SER A 78 6.24 -18.71 2.55
N LEU A 79 7.43 -18.85 1.99
CA LEU A 79 8.24 -17.69 1.62
C LEU A 79 7.50 -16.81 0.60
N LEU A 80 6.75 -17.40 -0.33
CA LEU A 80 5.91 -16.65 -1.27
C LEU A 80 4.85 -15.80 -0.53
N ASP A 81 4.21 -16.32 0.51
CA ASP A 81 3.24 -15.56 1.31
C ASP A 81 3.90 -14.41 2.07
N GLN A 82 5.10 -14.62 2.60
CA GLN A 82 5.88 -13.56 3.24
C GLN A 82 6.22 -12.45 2.25
N LEU A 83 6.60 -12.80 1.02
CA LEU A 83 6.89 -11.82 -0.04
C LEU A 83 5.64 -11.07 -0.51
N ARG A 84 4.47 -11.70 -0.48
CA ARG A 84 3.18 -11.05 -0.80
C ARG A 84 2.71 -10.10 0.29
N ALA A 85 3.18 -10.27 1.53
CA ALA A 85 2.72 -9.45 2.64
C ALA A 85 3.27 -8.01 2.51
N GLY A 86 2.35 -7.08 2.24
CA GLY A 86 2.60 -5.63 2.28
C GLY A 86 2.92 -5.12 3.68
N PRO A 87 3.59 -3.96 3.82
CA PRO A 87 3.68 -3.29 5.10
C PRO A 87 2.28 -2.88 5.60
N THR A 88 2.03 -3.06 6.89
CA THR A 88 0.71 -2.78 7.50
C THR A 88 0.70 -1.56 8.40
N LYS A 89 1.88 -1.05 8.77
CA LYS A 89 2.05 0.07 9.69
C LYS A 89 3.18 0.97 9.19
N VAL A 90 3.03 2.26 9.43
CA VAL A 90 4.09 3.25 9.20
C VAL A 90 4.92 3.36 10.47
N ASN A 91 6.07 2.70 10.51
CA ASN A 91 7.07 2.84 11.57
C ASN A 91 8.46 2.40 11.03
N ALA A 92 9.53 2.73 11.75
CA ALA A 92 10.89 2.39 11.34
C ALA A 92 11.12 0.88 11.18
N THR A 93 10.50 0.04 12.03
CA THR A 93 10.63 -1.43 11.94
C THR A 93 10.00 -1.95 10.66
N SER A 94 8.84 -1.43 10.27
CA SER A 94 8.13 -1.77 9.03
C SER A 94 8.90 -1.33 7.79
N LEU A 95 9.61 -0.19 7.86
CA LEU A 95 10.54 0.22 6.78
C LEU A 95 11.70 -0.77 6.62
N VAL A 96 12.34 -1.18 7.71
CA VAL A 96 13.42 -2.19 7.67
C VAL A 96 12.90 -3.52 7.11
N GLN A 97 11.70 -3.95 7.50
CA GLN A 97 11.06 -5.15 6.96
C GLN A 97 10.75 -5.01 5.45
N ALA A 98 10.24 -3.86 5.00
CA ALA A 98 9.97 -3.61 3.59
C ALA A 98 11.25 -3.63 2.74
N ILE A 99 12.34 -3.03 3.24
CA ILE A 99 13.66 -3.09 2.61
C ILE A 99 14.19 -4.52 2.57
N GLY A 100 14.10 -5.26 3.67
CA GLY A 100 14.50 -6.67 3.73
C GLY A 100 13.73 -7.52 2.72
N ARG A 101 12.41 -7.31 2.60
CA ARG A 101 11.57 -7.97 1.59
C ARG A 101 12.02 -7.64 0.16
N LEU A 102 12.33 -6.37 -0.13
CA LEU A 102 12.85 -5.95 -1.44
C LEU A 102 14.22 -6.62 -1.73
N GLN A 103 15.11 -6.69 -0.74
CA GLN A 103 16.39 -7.38 -0.86
C GLN A 103 16.20 -8.87 -1.16
N THR A 104 15.27 -9.55 -0.48
CA THR A 104 14.93 -10.95 -0.76
C THR A 104 14.45 -11.13 -2.20
N ILE A 105 13.59 -10.25 -2.71
CA ILE A 105 13.10 -10.32 -4.10
C ILE A 105 14.25 -10.12 -5.09
N ARG A 106 15.11 -9.12 -4.86
CA ARG A 106 16.28 -8.84 -5.69
C ARG A 106 17.30 -9.99 -5.68
N SER A 107 17.43 -10.68 -4.55
CA SER A 107 18.34 -11.81 -4.41
C SER A 107 17.96 -13.01 -5.28
N LEU A 108 16.70 -13.10 -5.72
CA LEU A 108 16.27 -14.11 -6.70
C LEU A 108 16.93 -13.89 -8.07
N GLY A 109 17.43 -12.67 -8.36
CA GLY A 109 18.22 -12.37 -9.55
C GLY A 109 17.49 -12.56 -10.88
N VAL A 110 16.16 -12.59 -10.87
CA VAL A 110 15.37 -12.89 -12.06
C VAL A 110 15.22 -11.64 -12.93
N THR A 111 15.84 -11.64 -14.10
CA THR A 111 15.68 -10.57 -15.09
C THR A 111 14.95 -11.09 -16.33
N LEU A 112 13.99 -10.33 -16.82
CA LEU A 112 13.31 -10.64 -18.07
C LEU A 112 14.22 -10.25 -19.24
N PRO A 113 14.37 -11.10 -20.27
CA PRO A 113 15.14 -10.73 -21.45
C PRO A 113 14.47 -9.57 -22.17
N ALA A 114 15.28 -8.57 -22.55
CA ALA A 114 14.83 -7.35 -23.24
C ALA A 114 14.09 -7.62 -24.57
N ILE A 115 14.20 -8.83 -25.13
CA ILE A 115 13.65 -9.23 -26.42
C ILE A 115 12.70 -10.41 -26.24
N THR A 116 11.71 -10.27 -25.36
CA THR A 116 10.57 -11.19 -25.39
C THR A 116 9.47 -10.54 -26.24
N PRO A 117 9.00 -11.13 -27.35
CA PRO A 117 7.81 -10.66 -28.09
C PRO A 117 6.53 -10.98 -27.31
N VAL A 118 6.58 -10.74 -26.01
CA VAL A 118 5.57 -11.10 -25.03
C VAL A 118 4.91 -9.81 -24.61
N SER A 119 3.58 -9.80 -24.66
CA SER A 119 2.82 -8.67 -24.14
C SER A 119 2.96 -8.60 -22.63
N ASP A 120 3.42 -7.46 -22.11
CA ASP A 120 3.50 -7.14 -20.67
C ASP A 120 2.20 -7.47 -19.93
N ILE A 121 1.05 -7.32 -20.61
CA ILE A 121 -0.28 -7.66 -20.10
C ILE A 121 -0.35 -9.13 -19.63
N ARG A 122 0.29 -10.05 -20.35
CA ARG A 122 0.29 -11.48 -20.01
C ARG A 122 1.20 -11.78 -18.83
N ILE A 123 2.36 -11.13 -18.77
CA ILE A 123 3.29 -11.24 -17.64
C ILE A 123 2.61 -10.69 -16.39
N ALA A 124 2.02 -9.50 -16.47
CA ALA A 124 1.25 -8.91 -15.38
C ALA A 124 0.04 -9.78 -14.96
N ALA A 125 -0.63 -10.46 -15.90
CA ALA A 125 -1.70 -11.40 -15.57
C ALA A 125 -1.17 -12.63 -14.80
N MET A 126 -0.01 -13.17 -15.19
CA MET A 126 0.63 -14.28 -14.49
C MET A 126 1.12 -13.86 -13.10
N ALA A 127 1.72 -12.68 -12.98
CA ALA A 127 2.13 -12.11 -11.70
C ALA A 127 0.93 -11.90 -10.77
N ARG A 128 -0.16 -11.29 -11.25
CA ARG A 128 -1.39 -11.13 -10.44
C ARG A 128 -1.99 -12.45 -9.99
N TYR A 129 -1.98 -13.46 -10.86
CA TYR A 129 -2.41 -14.80 -10.49
C TYR A 129 -1.49 -15.37 -9.39
N ALA A 130 -0.18 -15.21 -9.51
CA ALA A 130 0.77 -15.59 -8.48
C ALA A 130 0.63 -14.78 -7.19
N SER A 131 0.14 -13.54 -7.20
CA SER A 131 -0.07 -12.76 -5.98
C SER A 131 -1.32 -13.17 -5.20
N THR A 132 -2.32 -13.75 -5.88
CA THR A 132 -3.65 -14.02 -5.29
C THR A 132 -3.95 -15.50 -5.10
N ALA A 133 -3.34 -16.38 -5.91
CA ALA A 133 -3.63 -17.81 -5.86
C ALA A 133 -3.08 -18.48 -4.59
N LYS A 134 -3.85 -19.44 -4.07
CA LYS A 134 -3.38 -20.35 -3.00
C LYS A 134 -2.15 -21.10 -3.49
N ILE A 135 -1.19 -21.34 -2.58
CA ILE A 135 0.05 -22.10 -2.89
C ILE A 135 -0.27 -23.47 -3.50
N THR A 136 -1.28 -24.17 -2.97
CA THR A 136 -1.70 -25.48 -3.48
C THR A 136 -2.18 -25.44 -4.93
N ALA A 137 -2.75 -24.31 -5.38
CA ALA A 137 -3.13 -24.13 -6.77
C ALA A 137 -1.89 -23.90 -7.66
N LEU A 138 -0.91 -23.14 -7.18
CA LEU A 138 0.36 -22.93 -7.88
C LEU A 138 1.16 -24.24 -8.01
N GLN A 139 1.18 -25.07 -6.96
CA GLN A 139 1.86 -26.37 -6.97
C GLN A 139 1.29 -27.35 -8.01
N ARG A 140 -0.02 -27.27 -8.29
CA ARG A 140 -0.71 -28.13 -9.27
C ARG A 140 -0.49 -27.70 -10.73
N LEU A 141 0.11 -26.54 -10.98
CA LEU A 141 0.41 -26.10 -12.34
C LEU A 141 1.46 -27.01 -13.00
N PRO A 142 1.40 -27.21 -14.33
CA PRO A 142 2.50 -27.80 -15.09
C PRO A 142 3.80 -27.06 -14.82
N GLU A 143 4.93 -27.76 -14.72
CA GLU A 143 6.19 -27.16 -14.25
C GLU A 143 6.61 -25.90 -15.01
N LYS A 144 6.58 -25.94 -16.35
CA LYS A 144 6.93 -24.76 -17.16
C LYS A 144 6.02 -23.57 -16.90
N ARG A 145 4.71 -23.81 -16.72
CA ARG A 145 3.76 -22.76 -16.35
C ARG A 145 4.03 -22.23 -14.95
N LYS A 146 4.29 -23.13 -13.99
CA LYS A 146 4.61 -22.81 -12.60
C LYS A 146 5.82 -21.88 -12.51
N LEU A 147 6.94 -22.27 -13.14
CA LEU A 147 8.17 -21.48 -13.17
C LEU A 147 7.94 -20.13 -13.84
N ALA A 148 7.30 -20.11 -15.01
CA ALA A 148 7.01 -18.86 -15.71
C ALA A 148 6.11 -17.93 -14.88
N THR A 149 5.17 -18.47 -14.10
CA THR A 149 4.31 -17.70 -13.19
C THR A 149 5.11 -17.12 -12.02
N LEU A 150 6.08 -17.86 -11.48
CA LEU A 150 6.96 -17.39 -10.41
C LEU A 150 7.98 -16.35 -10.90
N VAL A 151 8.51 -16.51 -12.12
CA VAL A 151 9.35 -15.51 -12.80
C VAL A 151 8.57 -14.22 -13.03
N ALA A 152 7.34 -14.31 -13.54
CA ALA A 152 6.49 -13.13 -13.73
C ALA A 152 6.21 -12.44 -12.38
N PHE A 153 5.97 -13.23 -11.32
CA PHE A 153 5.78 -12.71 -9.97
C PHE A 153 7.00 -11.95 -9.46
N SER A 154 8.21 -12.53 -9.53
CA SER A 154 9.41 -11.88 -8.99
C SER A 154 9.67 -10.53 -9.65
N CYS A 155 9.54 -10.44 -10.98
CA CYS A 155 9.79 -9.20 -11.71
C CYS A 155 8.75 -8.11 -11.39
N CYS A 156 7.47 -8.46 -11.29
CA CYS A 156 6.45 -7.47 -10.92
C CYS A 156 6.51 -7.10 -9.43
N MET A 157 6.79 -8.07 -8.56
CA MET A 157 6.83 -7.86 -7.11
C MET A 157 8.03 -7.01 -6.70
N GLU A 158 9.13 -7.01 -7.45
CA GLU A 158 10.25 -6.12 -7.18
C GLU A 158 9.82 -4.65 -7.24
N ALA A 159 9.13 -4.25 -8.30
CA ALA A 159 8.61 -2.89 -8.45
C ALA A 159 7.64 -2.53 -7.31
N THR A 160 6.68 -3.42 -7.01
CA THR A 160 5.74 -3.21 -5.90
C THR A 160 6.45 -3.10 -4.55
N ALA A 161 7.45 -3.95 -4.27
CA ALA A 161 8.17 -3.91 -3.01
C ALA A 161 9.03 -2.65 -2.88
N GLN A 162 9.54 -2.12 -4.00
CA GLN A 162 10.25 -0.86 -4.04
C GLN A 162 9.31 0.32 -3.78
N ASP A 163 8.14 0.35 -4.41
CA ASP A 163 7.13 1.39 -4.20
C ASP A 163 6.66 1.41 -2.73
N ASP A 164 6.36 0.24 -2.15
CA ASP A 164 5.98 0.11 -0.73
C ASP A 164 7.06 0.66 0.22
N ALA A 165 8.35 0.44 -0.08
CA ALA A 165 9.45 0.94 0.73
C ALA A 165 9.58 2.47 0.62
N LEU A 166 9.36 3.03 -0.58
CA LEU A 166 9.37 4.48 -0.80
C LEU A 166 8.20 5.17 -0.12
N GLU A 167 6.99 4.59 -0.19
CA GLU A 167 5.81 5.13 0.47
C GLU A 167 5.98 5.20 2.00
N LEU A 168 6.53 4.13 2.59
CA LEU A 168 6.86 4.12 4.02
C LEU A 168 7.91 5.16 4.39
N LEU A 169 8.97 5.29 3.58
CA LEU A 169 10.02 6.28 3.82
C LEU A 169 9.45 7.70 3.77
N GLU A 170 8.63 8.00 2.76
CA GLU A 170 7.99 9.30 2.62
C GLU A 170 7.12 9.63 3.84
N ALA A 171 6.28 8.68 4.27
CA ALA A 171 5.41 8.86 5.42
C ALA A 171 6.21 9.11 6.71
N LEU A 172 7.29 8.36 6.94
CA LEU A 172 8.16 8.54 8.11
C LEU A 172 8.90 9.87 8.10
N LEU A 173 9.41 10.30 6.95
CA LEU A 173 10.05 11.61 6.82
C LEU A 173 9.06 12.73 7.10
N ARG A 174 7.83 12.61 6.59
CA ARG A 174 6.77 13.57 6.84
C ARG A 174 6.45 13.69 8.32
N ASP A 175 6.32 12.57 9.02
CA ASP A 175 6.05 12.56 10.46
C ASP A 175 7.20 13.19 11.26
N LEU A 176 8.45 12.82 10.93
CA LEU A 176 9.64 13.39 11.56
C LEU A 176 9.72 14.92 11.39
N PHE A 177 9.50 15.42 10.19
CA PHE A 177 9.51 16.86 9.93
C PHE A 177 8.36 17.59 10.62
N ASN A 178 7.17 16.98 10.65
CA ASN A 178 6.02 17.54 11.36
C ASN A 178 6.30 17.64 12.87
N GLU A 179 6.89 16.60 13.47
CA GLU A 179 7.28 16.61 14.88
C GLU A 179 8.31 17.71 15.17
N ALA A 180 9.32 17.87 14.31
CA ALA A 180 10.31 18.94 14.44
C ALA A 180 9.68 20.34 14.38
N VAL A 181 8.77 20.58 13.42
CA VAL A 181 8.04 21.85 13.30
C VAL A 181 7.17 22.11 14.52
N GLN A 182 6.49 21.09 15.05
CA GLN A 182 5.67 21.25 16.26
C GLN A 182 6.53 21.49 17.50
N ALA A 183 7.69 20.83 17.61
CA ALA A 183 8.65 21.06 18.69
C ALA A 183 9.18 22.49 18.66
N ASP A 184 9.55 23.01 17.48
CA ASP A 184 10.00 24.39 17.31
C ASP A 184 8.90 25.40 17.67
N LYS A 185 7.68 25.22 17.16
CA LYS A 185 6.52 26.07 17.51
C LYS A 185 6.28 26.11 19.02
N ARG A 186 6.35 24.96 19.69
CA ARG A 186 6.19 24.86 21.16
C ARG A 186 7.34 25.57 21.88
N ASN A 187 8.56 25.43 21.40
CA ASN A 187 9.72 26.11 21.97
C ASN A 187 9.59 27.63 21.81
N ARG A 188 9.26 28.11 20.61
CA ARG A 188 9.04 29.53 20.34
C ARG A 188 7.93 30.12 21.20
N GLN A 189 6.82 29.41 21.38
CA GLN A 189 5.74 29.83 22.27
C GLN A 189 6.18 29.92 23.73
N ARG A 190 7.03 28.99 24.21
CA ARG A 190 7.60 29.07 25.57
C ARG A 190 8.50 30.31 25.70
N THR A 191 9.39 30.53 24.74
CA THR A 191 10.25 31.72 24.74
C THR A 191 9.44 33.02 24.74
N LEU A 192 8.39 33.12 23.92
CA LEU A 192 7.52 34.29 23.91
C LEU A 192 6.84 34.52 25.26
N LYS A 193 6.29 33.47 25.89
CA LYS A 193 5.70 33.58 27.24
C LYS A 193 6.72 34.04 28.28
N ASP A 194 7.95 33.57 28.18
CA ASP A 194 9.00 33.99 29.10
C ASP A 194 9.42 35.45 28.88
N LEU A 195 9.43 35.91 27.63
CA LEU A 195 9.67 37.32 27.28
C LEU A 195 8.53 38.22 27.75
N ASP A 196 7.27 37.81 27.56
CA ASP A 196 6.10 38.54 28.05
C ASP A 196 6.15 38.72 29.58
N ARG A 197 6.52 37.66 30.30
CA ARG A 197 6.69 37.71 31.76
C ARG A 197 7.81 38.65 32.18
N ALA A 198 8.95 38.64 31.48
CA ALA A 198 10.05 39.56 31.76
C ALA A 198 9.64 41.02 31.48
N ALA A 199 8.92 41.26 30.39
CA ALA A 199 8.41 42.59 30.04
C ALA A 199 7.39 43.10 31.08
N GLU A 200 6.52 42.25 31.60
CA GLU A 200 5.57 42.60 32.66
C GLU A 200 6.27 43.02 33.96
N ILE A 201 7.32 42.29 34.36
CA ILE A 201 8.15 42.60 35.54
C ILE A 201 8.83 43.98 35.35
N LEU A 202 9.45 44.21 34.19
CA LEU A 202 10.07 45.50 33.90
C LEU A 202 9.04 46.64 33.83
N ALA A 203 7.89 46.43 33.19
CA ALA A 203 6.83 47.43 33.14
C ALA A 203 6.28 47.78 34.52
N LYS A 204 6.28 46.83 35.47
CA LYS A 204 5.91 47.09 36.87
C LYS A 204 6.99 47.94 37.56
N ALA A 205 8.27 47.61 37.38
CA ALA A 205 9.37 48.42 37.92
C ALA A 205 9.40 49.84 37.35
N CYS A 206 9.24 50.00 36.02
CA CYS A 206 9.19 51.30 35.35
C CYS A 206 8.00 52.15 35.80
N ARG A 207 6.83 51.54 36.06
CA ARG A 207 5.68 52.28 36.60
C ARG A 207 5.95 52.86 37.99
N MET A 208 6.71 52.17 38.83
CA MET A 208 7.11 52.68 40.14
C MET A 208 8.15 53.80 40.03
N LEU A 209 9.05 53.72 39.05
CA LEU A 209 10.00 54.78 38.73
C LEU A 209 9.33 56.08 38.24
N LEU A 210 8.18 55.95 37.54
CA LEU A 210 7.44 57.08 36.97
C LEU A 210 6.34 57.63 37.91
N ASP A 211 6.20 57.10 39.13
CA ASP A 211 5.18 57.55 40.08
C ASP A 211 5.72 58.73 40.92
N ASP A 212 5.28 59.94 40.59
CA ASP A 212 5.68 61.21 41.24
C ASP A 212 5.39 61.29 42.75
N LYS A 213 4.66 60.30 43.31
CA LYS A 213 4.35 60.21 44.74
C LYS A 213 5.45 59.55 45.56
N LEU A 214 6.39 58.85 44.91
CA LEU A 214 7.53 58.22 45.56
C LEU A 214 8.70 59.22 45.63
N SER A 215 9.36 59.29 46.80
CA SER A 215 10.56 60.10 46.98
C SER A 215 11.72 59.48 46.23
N ASP A 216 12.47 60.26 45.43
CA ASP A 216 13.60 59.79 44.63
C ASP A 216 14.63 58.97 45.44
N THR A 217 14.77 59.27 46.73
CA THR A 217 15.65 58.56 47.67
C THR A 217 15.17 57.14 48.02
N ASP A 218 13.87 56.87 47.96
CA ASP A 218 13.26 55.60 48.41
C ASP A 218 12.80 54.70 47.26
N VAL A 219 12.87 55.17 46.01
CA VAL A 219 12.37 54.45 44.83
C VAL A 219 13.04 53.07 44.67
N ARG A 220 14.36 52.99 44.85
CA ARG A 220 15.11 51.73 44.70
C ARG A 220 14.71 50.70 45.76
N ASP A 221 14.63 51.11 47.03
CA ASP A 221 14.24 50.24 48.14
C ASP A 221 12.77 49.81 48.02
N SER A 222 11.90 50.71 47.54
CA SER A 222 10.49 50.43 47.27
C SER A 222 10.33 49.40 46.15
N ILE A 223 11.11 49.50 45.07
CA ILE A 223 11.11 48.53 43.97
C ILE A 223 11.59 47.17 44.45
N PHE A 224 12.70 47.11 45.20
CA PHE A 224 13.26 45.83 45.67
C PHE A 224 12.40 45.13 46.72
N ASN A 225 11.60 45.88 47.48
CA ASN A 225 10.59 45.30 48.38
C ASN A 225 9.46 44.57 47.62
N ILE A 226 9.12 45.00 46.40
CA ILE A 226 8.02 44.43 45.60
C ILE A 226 8.53 43.42 44.56
N ILE A 227 9.72 43.67 44.00
CA ILE A 227 10.37 42.84 43.00
C ILE A 227 11.80 42.59 43.47
N PRO A 228 12.12 41.38 43.95
CA PRO A 228 13.47 41.02 44.35
C PRO A 228 14.52 41.34 43.26
N GLU A 229 15.71 41.76 43.68
CA GLU A 229 16.78 42.20 42.78
C GLU A 229 17.16 41.12 41.75
N ASP A 230 17.27 39.86 42.20
CA ASP A 230 17.56 38.69 41.37
C ASP A 230 16.53 38.46 40.25
N VAL A 231 15.25 38.66 40.56
CA VAL A 231 14.15 38.55 39.59
C VAL A 231 14.20 39.69 38.56
N LEU A 232 14.54 40.90 39.00
CA LEU A 232 14.68 42.06 38.12
C LEU A 232 15.89 41.90 37.19
N THR A 233 17.05 41.51 37.72
CA THR A 233 18.27 41.24 36.92
C THR A 233 18.04 40.13 35.90
N HIS A 234 17.35 39.06 36.30
CA HIS A 234 17.01 37.97 35.39
C HIS A 234 16.02 38.42 34.29
N ALA A 235 15.07 39.30 34.60
CA ALA A 235 14.17 39.89 33.60
C ALA A 235 14.91 40.78 32.60
N VAL A 236 15.84 41.62 33.06
CA VAL A 236 16.71 42.46 32.20
C VAL A 236 17.56 41.59 31.28
N ASN A 237 18.26 40.59 31.83
CA ASN A 237 19.15 39.72 31.06
C ASN A 237 18.42 38.87 30.00
N ARG A 238 17.12 38.63 30.17
CA ARG A 238 16.32 37.85 29.22
C ARG A 238 15.78 38.67 28.04
N LEU A 239 15.78 40.00 28.18
CA LEU A 239 15.39 40.96 27.14
C LEU A 239 16.59 41.64 26.45
N ALA A 240 17.76 41.60 27.07
CA ALA A 240 19.01 42.01 26.44
C ALA A 240 19.45 40.97 25.39
N PRO A 241 19.88 41.40 24.18
CA PRO A 241 20.29 40.51 23.08
C PRO A 241 21.59 39.75 23.35
#